data_AF-A0A1T1H3X1-F1
#
_entry.id   AF-A0A1T1H3X1-F1
#
_cell.length_a   1.000
_cell.length_b   1.000
_cell.length_c   1.000
_cell.angle_alpha   90.00
_cell.angle_beta   90.00
_cell.angle_gamma   90.00
#
_symmetry.space_group_name_H-M   'P 1'
#
loop_
_entity.id
_entity.type
_entity.pdbx_description
1 polymer ?
#
loop_
_entity_poly.entity_id
_entity_poly.type
_entity_poly.pdbx_seq_one_letter_code
_entity_poly.pdbx_strand_id
1 'polypeptide(L)'
;MSTSKILTAVLSATLFVALPATSAIAGGKKESKQCGGAPCEGEIDIELQILKACELLVGKDIKLVEDSYTGASSFQVTTNTPYTLNLSTMNAGTSADTFVKHETTTDKVATKITTSKGGVNYPIGSTPVAGMSVDNFTVSVAPKSAISGTQRAGTYKDTLYIKVAY
;
A
#
# COMPACT_ATOMS: atom_id res chain seq x y z
N MET A 1 44.88 41.49 -17.61
CA MET A 1 45.60 40.72 -16.57
C MET A 1 44.61 40.36 -15.47
N SER A 2 44.76 39.16 -14.90
CA SER A 2 44.05 38.63 -13.73
C SER A 2 42.71 37.95 -14.03
N THR A 3 42.73 36.75 -14.62
CA THR A 3 42.78 35.39 -14.00
C THR A 3 41.45 34.87 -13.50
N SER A 4 40.89 33.97 -14.32
CA SER A 4 39.81 33.03 -14.05
C SER A 4 40.06 32.23 -12.77
N LYS A 5 39.07 32.18 -11.87
CA LYS A 5 39.03 31.22 -10.77
C LYS A 5 38.26 29.98 -11.24
N ILE A 6 39.00 28.94 -11.62
CA ILE A 6 38.45 27.60 -11.84
C ILE A 6 38.22 27.00 -10.45
N LEU A 7 36.96 26.79 -10.05
CA LEU A 7 36.63 25.98 -8.88
C LEU A 7 36.95 24.52 -9.20
N THR A 8 38.02 24.02 -8.59
CA THR A 8 38.39 22.61 -8.62
C THR A 8 37.38 21.82 -7.79
N ALA A 9 36.52 21.04 -8.43
CA ALA A 9 35.67 20.08 -7.76
C ALA A 9 36.52 18.88 -7.33
N VAL A 10 36.75 18.75 -6.02
CA VAL A 10 37.43 17.59 -5.43
C VAL A 10 36.43 16.44 -5.40
N LEU A 11 36.53 15.56 -6.39
CA LEU A 11 35.80 14.29 -6.44
C LEU A 11 36.40 13.37 -5.36
N SER A 12 35.85 13.44 -4.15
CA SER A 12 36.25 12.54 -3.06
C SER A 12 35.59 11.19 -3.30
N ALA A 13 36.38 10.25 -3.83
CA ALA A 13 36.01 8.85 -3.99
C ALA A 13 35.81 8.21 -2.60
N THR A 14 34.57 8.16 -2.13
CA THR A 14 34.21 7.34 -0.97
C THR A 14 34.26 5.87 -1.40
N LEU A 15 35.24 5.18 -0.83
CA LEU A 15 35.44 3.74 -0.86
C LEU A 15 34.11 3.03 -0.56
N PHE A 16 33.51 2.38 -1.56
CA PHE A 16 32.53 1.33 -1.31
C PHE A 16 33.29 0.16 -0.68
N VAL A 17 33.29 0.09 0.65
CA VAL A 17 33.56 -1.17 1.33
C VAL A 17 32.31 -2.01 1.11
N ALA A 18 32.30 -2.75 0.02
CA ALA A 18 31.34 -3.83 -0.19
C ALA A 18 31.50 -4.81 0.97
N LEU A 19 30.53 -4.81 1.90
CA LEU A 19 30.39 -5.95 2.80
C LEU A 19 30.16 -7.18 1.92
N PRO A 20 30.95 -8.25 2.04
CA PRO A 20 30.56 -9.50 1.43
C PRO A 20 29.25 -9.92 2.08
N ALA A 21 28.19 -10.02 1.28
CA ALA A 21 27.00 -10.74 1.70
C ALA A 21 27.45 -12.17 2.03
N THR A 22 27.59 -12.49 3.31
CA THR A 22 27.80 -13.86 3.77
C THR A 22 26.51 -14.62 3.51
N SER A 23 26.37 -15.15 2.30
CA SER A 23 25.42 -16.21 1.99
C SER A 23 25.90 -17.46 2.73
N ALA A 24 25.25 -17.81 3.84
CA ALA A 24 25.41 -19.12 4.44
C ALA A 24 24.84 -20.17 3.46
N ILE A 25 25.71 -20.74 2.63
CA ILE A 25 25.41 -21.82 1.69
C ILE A 25 25.19 -23.12 2.48
N ALA A 26 23.94 -23.41 2.81
CA ALA A 26 23.51 -24.72 3.30
C ALA A 26 22.99 -25.57 2.11
N GLY A 27 23.91 -26.01 1.24
CA GLY A 27 23.64 -27.04 0.23
C GLY A 27 24.34 -28.34 0.63
N GLY A 28 23.64 -29.47 0.58
CA GLY A 28 24.24 -30.79 0.81
C GLY A 28 25.41 -31.04 -0.13
N LYS A 29 26.46 -31.73 0.34
CA LYS A 29 27.63 -32.04 -0.50
C LYS A 29 27.21 -32.94 -1.66
N LYS A 30 27.38 -32.49 -2.91
CA LYS A 30 27.23 -33.35 -4.10
C LYS A 30 28.40 -34.35 -4.17
N GLU A 31 28.12 -35.56 -4.66
CA GLU A 31 29.11 -36.64 -4.78
C GLU A 31 30.22 -36.28 -5.79
N SER A 32 31.48 -36.58 -5.43
CA SER A 32 32.62 -36.36 -6.31
C SER A 32 32.73 -37.48 -7.35
N LYS A 33 32.81 -37.13 -8.64
CA LYS A 33 33.08 -38.09 -9.73
C LYS A 33 34.55 -38.01 -10.16
N GLN A 34 35.22 -39.16 -10.27
CA GLN A 34 36.54 -39.25 -10.89
C GLN A 34 36.40 -39.37 -12.41
N CYS A 35 37.17 -38.59 -13.15
CA CYS A 35 37.12 -38.57 -14.62
C CYS A 35 38.33 -39.31 -15.17
N GLY A 36 38.12 -40.56 -15.61
CA GLY A 36 39.17 -41.47 -16.11
C GLY A 36 39.58 -41.20 -17.56
N GLY A 37 40.03 -39.98 -17.88
CA GLY A 37 40.53 -39.61 -19.22
C GLY A 37 39.51 -39.01 -20.18
N ALA A 38 38.25 -38.87 -19.75
CA ALA A 38 37.23 -38.02 -20.37
C ALA A 38 37.19 -36.64 -19.67
N PRO A 39 36.65 -35.57 -20.28
CA PRO A 39 36.50 -34.27 -19.61
C PRO A 39 35.70 -34.40 -18.30
N CYS A 40 36.17 -33.70 -17.27
CA CYS A 40 35.47 -33.60 -15.99
C CYS A 40 34.36 -32.56 -16.07
N GLU A 41 33.14 -32.98 -15.77
CA GLU A 41 31.97 -32.11 -15.71
C GLU A 41 31.33 -32.20 -14.31
N GLY A 42 30.76 -31.10 -13.84
CA GLY A 42 30.08 -31.01 -12.56
C GLY A 42 29.10 -29.83 -12.56
N GLU A 43 28.08 -29.92 -11.73
CA GLU A 43 26.96 -28.95 -11.69
C GLU A 43 26.72 -28.45 -10.26
N ILE A 44 26.44 -27.16 -10.12
CA ILE A 44 26.05 -26.51 -8.85
C ILE A 44 24.62 -26.00 -9.02
N ASP A 45 23.72 -26.40 -8.12
CA ASP A 45 22.34 -25.91 -8.14
C ASP A 45 22.28 -24.54 -7.45
N ILE A 46 21.52 -23.62 -8.04
CA ILE A 46 21.25 -22.29 -7.48
C ILE A 46 19.75 -22.16 -7.26
N GLU A 47 19.34 -21.91 -6.01
CA GLU A 47 17.94 -21.72 -5.62
C GLU A 47 17.73 -20.32 -5.02
N LEU A 48 16.61 -19.67 -5.38
CA LEU A 48 16.16 -18.40 -4.82
C LEU A 48 14.67 -18.50 -4.46
N GLN A 49 14.35 -18.29 -3.18
CA GLN A 49 12.97 -18.15 -2.72
C GLN A 49 12.61 -16.67 -2.57
N ILE A 50 11.55 -16.23 -3.26
CA ILE A 50 10.96 -14.90 -3.08
C ILE A 50 9.74 -15.01 -2.18
N LEU A 51 9.78 -14.36 -1.01
CA LEU A 51 8.66 -14.35 -0.06
C LEU A 51 7.58 -13.34 -0.47
N LYS A 52 6.33 -13.59 -0.05
CA LYS A 52 5.23 -12.63 -0.23
C LYS A 52 5.53 -11.33 0.54
N ALA A 53 5.29 -10.18 -0.10
CA ALA A 53 5.55 -8.85 0.46
C ALA A 53 4.39 -7.89 0.18
N CYS A 54 3.96 -7.14 1.21
CA CYS A 54 2.93 -6.10 1.15
C CYS A 54 3.43 -4.80 1.77
N GLU A 55 3.08 -3.68 1.15
CA GLU A 55 3.13 -2.36 1.76
C GLU A 55 1.78 -1.66 1.57
N LEU A 56 1.27 -1.02 2.63
CA LEU A 56 0.05 -0.21 2.61
C LEU A 56 0.39 1.21 3.06
N LEU A 57 0.22 2.18 2.17
CA LEU A 57 0.37 3.60 2.47
C LEU A 57 -1.00 4.26 2.46
N VAL A 58 -1.45 4.76 3.61
CA VAL A 58 -2.74 5.45 3.74
C VAL A 58 -2.51 6.96 3.62
N GLY A 59 -3.37 7.62 2.84
CA GLY A 59 -3.33 9.07 2.67
C GLY A 59 -3.86 9.83 3.88
N LYS A 60 -4.15 11.12 3.65
CA LYS A 60 -4.67 12.03 4.68
C LYS A 60 -6.08 11.66 5.14
N ASP A 61 -6.47 12.16 6.31
CA ASP A 61 -7.85 12.11 6.78
C ASP A 61 -8.81 12.86 5.83
N ILE A 62 -10.01 12.31 5.67
CA ILE A 62 -11.06 12.93 4.88
C ILE A 62 -11.85 13.90 5.76
N LYS A 63 -11.78 15.19 5.44
CA LYS A 63 -12.68 16.21 5.97
C LYS A 63 -13.70 16.59 4.90
N LEU A 64 -14.98 16.61 5.27
CA LEU A 64 -16.06 17.03 4.38
C LEU A 64 -16.10 18.55 4.35
N VAL A 65 -16.09 19.15 3.16
CA VAL A 65 -16.10 20.61 2.96
C VAL A 65 -17.51 21.16 3.20
N GLU A 66 -17.65 22.30 3.87
CA GLU A 66 -18.96 22.80 4.38
C GLU A 66 -20.04 23.00 3.30
N ASP A 67 -19.67 23.38 2.07
CA ASP A 67 -20.66 23.67 1.01
C ASP A 67 -21.21 22.40 0.34
N SER A 68 -20.36 21.41 0.10
CA SER A 68 -20.72 20.17 -0.62
C SER A 68 -20.89 18.97 0.31
N TYR A 69 -20.39 19.08 1.53
CA TYR A 69 -20.15 17.97 2.46
C TYR A 69 -19.41 16.80 1.82
N THR A 70 -18.61 17.04 0.78
CA THR A 70 -17.81 16.01 0.12
C THR A 70 -16.35 16.09 0.52
N GLY A 71 -15.65 14.96 0.44
CA GLY A 71 -14.23 14.87 0.70
C GLY A 71 -13.60 13.68 0.00
N ALA A 72 -12.28 13.70 -0.17
CA ALA A 72 -11.54 12.61 -0.80
C ALA A 72 -10.15 12.44 -0.22
N SER A 73 -9.64 11.21 -0.33
CA SER A 73 -8.27 10.81 -0.02
C SER A 73 -7.87 9.65 -0.95
N SER A 74 -6.72 9.05 -0.70
CA SER A 74 -6.22 7.91 -1.44
C SER A 74 -5.44 6.97 -0.53
N PHE A 75 -5.23 5.74 -0.99
CA PHE A 75 -4.26 4.84 -0.40
C PHE A 75 -3.58 4.01 -1.49
N GLN A 76 -2.39 3.50 -1.20
CA GLN A 76 -1.59 2.71 -2.12
C GLN A 76 -1.30 1.33 -1.50
N VAL A 77 -1.41 0.29 -2.31
CA VAL A 77 -1.02 -1.07 -1.95
C VAL A 77 0.06 -1.53 -2.92
N THR A 78 1.26 -1.83 -2.41
CA THR A 78 2.34 -2.42 -3.21
C THR A 78 2.50 -3.88 -2.79
N THR A 79 2.40 -4.80 -3.75
CA THR A 79 2.47 -6.24 -3.45
C THR A 79 3.10 -7.05 -4.59
N ASN A 80 3.80 -8.13 -4.25
CA ASN A 80 4.34 -9.10 -5.21
C ASN A 80 3.45 -10.35 -5.39
N THR A 81 2.23 -10.33 -4.85
CA THR A 81 1.28 -11.44 -4.92
C THR A 81 -0.17 -10.93 -4.97
N PRO A 82 -1.13 -11.67 -5.57
CA PRO A 82 -2.56 -11.34 -5.48
C PRO A 82 -3.04 -11.23 -4.04
N TYR A 83 -4.07 -10.42 -3.80
CA TYR A 83 -4.58 -10.17 -2.45
C TYR A 83 -6.09 -9.92 -2.42
N THR A 84 -6.66 -9.97 -1.22
CA THR A 84 -8.03 -9.54 -0.95
C THR A 84 -8.00 -8.18 -0.25
N LEU A 85 -8.63 -7.18 -0.86
CA LEU A 85 -8.91 -5.89 -0.24
C LEU A 85 -10.14 -6.00 0.63
N ASN A 86 -10.03 -5.67 1.91
CA ASN A 86 -11.12 -5.65 2.86
C ASN A 86 -11.32 -4.21 3.34
N LEU A 87 -12.50 -3.67 3.05
CA LEU A 87 -12.90 -2.33 3.46
C LEU A 87 -14.04 -2.45 4.46
N SER A 88 -13.94 -1.72 5.57
CA SER A 88 -15.01 -1.64 6.56
C SER A 88 -15.01 -0.27 7.22
N THR A 89 -16.09 0.09 7.87
CA THR A 89 -16.18 1.31 8.68
C THR A 89 -16.32 0.97 10.16
N MET A 90 -15.88 1.86 11.03
CA MET A 90 -16.06 1.71 12.47
C MET A 90 -17.54 1.66 12.84
N ASN A 91 -18.37 2.50 12.21
CA ASN A 91 -19.78 2.62 12.56
C ASN A 91 -20.69 1.56 11.91
N ALA A 92 -20.36 1.06 10.71
CA ALA A 92 -21.22 0.16 9.94
C ALA A 92 -20.57 -1.19 9.58
N GLY A 93 -19.35 -1.46 10.03
CA GLY A 93 -18.63 -2.69 9.70
C GLY A 93 -18.49 -2.84 8.19
N THR A 94 -18.88 -4.00 7.66
CA THR A 94 -18.85 -4.30 6.21
C THR A 94 -20.17 -3.93 5.49
N SER A 95 -21.07 -3.17 6.12
CA SER A 95 -22.31 -2.73 5.47
C SER A 95 -22.06 -1.62 4.44
N ALA A 96 -22.77 -1.67 3.32
CA ALA A 96 -22.81 -0.57 2.34
C ALA A 96 -23.57 0.67 2.86
N ASP A 97 -24.33 0.53 3.95
CA ASP A 97 -25.04 1.63 4.61
C ASP A 97 -24.16 2.32 5.65
N THR A 98 -23.10 2.97 5.18
CA THR A 98 -22.17 3.73 6.03
C THR A 98 -22.79 5.02 6.56
N PHE A 99 -22.32 5.48 7.72
CA PHE A 99 -22.75 6.74 8.31
C PHE A 99 -21.69 7.29 9.26
N VAL A 100 -21.59 8.62 9.30
CA VAL A 100 -20.86 9.31 10.37
C VAL A 100 -21.79 9.53 11.56
N LYS A 101 -21.26 9.37 12.77
CA LYS A 101 -22.00 9.49 14.03
C LYS A 101 -21.55 10.72 14.80
N HIS A 102 -22.49 11.45 15.40
CA HIS A 102 -22.18 12.59 16.25
C HIS A 102 -21.32 12.14 17.44
N GLU A 103 -20.30 12.93 17.80
CA GLU A 103 -19.33 12.53 18.83
C GLU A 103 -19.96 12.28 20.21
N THR A 104 -21.01 13.03 20.55
CA THR A 104 -21.61 13.02 21.90
C THR A 104 -23.05 12.52 21.95
N THR A 105 -23.67 12.23 20.81
CA THR A 105 -25.09 11.82 20.73
C THR A 105 -25.28 10.61 19.81
N THR A 106 -26.53 10.17 19.62
CA THR A 106 -26.89 9.09 18.69
C THR A 106 -27.23 9.59 17.28
N ASP A 107 -27.20 10.91 17.06
CA ASP A 107 -27.44 11.51 15.76
C ASP A 107 -26.45 10.98 14.72
N LYS A 108 -26.91 10.75 13.49
CA LYS A 108 -26.12 10.20 12.40
C LYS A 108 -26.43 10.87 11.07
N VAL A 109 -25.43 10.95 10.20
CA VAL A 109 -25.57 11.37 8.80
C VAL A 109 -25.16 10.20 7.92
N ALA A 110 -26.08 9.71 7.09
CA ALA A 110 -25.80 8.62 6.18
C ALA A 110 -24.83 9.08 5.08
N THR A 111 -23.78 8.29 4.84
CA THR A 111 -22.73 8.59 3.88
C THR A 111 -22.63 7.50 2.82
N LYS A 112 -22.10 7.88 1.65
CA LYS A 112 -21.64 6.98 0.61
C LYS A 112 -20.13 7.10 0.52
N ILE A 113 -19.43 6.02 0.84
CA ILE A 113 -17.99 5.88 0.60
C ILE A 113 -17.81 5.15 -0.73
N THR A 114 -17.05 5.76 -1.64
CA THR A 114 -16.71 5.16 -2.94
C THR A 114 -15.21 4.98 -3.00
N THR A 115 -14.76 3.73 -3.12
CA THR A 115 -13.34 3.41 -3.35
C THR A 115 -13.17 2.94 -4.79
N SER A 116 -12.19 3.46 -5.51
CA SER A 116 -11.99 3.09 -6.91
C SER A 116 -10.53 3.03 -7.31
N LYS A 117 -10.22 2.18 -8.29
CA LYS A 117 -8.90 2.07 -8.94
C LYS A 117 -9.13 1.93 -10.44
N GLY A 118 -8.52 2.79 -11.25
CA GLY A 118 -8.63 2.73 -12.71
C GLY A 118 -10.07 2.76 -13.25
N GLY A 119 -10.98 3.46 -12.56
CA GLY A 119 -12.40 3.50 -12.91
C GLY A 119 -13.24 2.32 -12.41
N VAL A 120 -12.62 1.29 -11.82
CA VAL A 120 -13.33 0.15 -11.21
C VAL A 120 -13.66 0.47 -9.76
N ASN A 121 -14.91 0.20 -9.35
CA ASN A 121 -15.38 0.39 -7.98
C ASN A 121 -15.06 -0.81 -7.08
N TYR A 122 -14.61 -0.52 -5.86
CA TYR A 122 -14.31 -1.48 -4.80
C TYR A 122 -15.22 -1.16 -3.60
N PRO A 123 -16.35 -1.86 -3.45
CA PRO A 123 -17.32 -1.54 -2.40
C PRO A 123 -16.77 -1.87 -1.01
N ILE A 124 -17.42 -1.33 0.03
CA ILE A 124 -17.26 -1.82 1.40
C ILE A 124 -17.51 -3.34 1.42
N GLY A 125 -16.66 -4.08 2.12
CA GLY A 125 -16.62 -5.54 2.10
C GLY A 125 -15.28 -6.07 1.59
N SER A 126 -15.30 -7.30 1.07
CA SER A 126 -14.11 -8.01 0.60
C SER A 126 -14.12 -8.12 -0.93
N THR A 127 -13.02 -7.75 -1.57
CA THR A 127 -12.88 -7.83 -3.04
C THR A 127 -11.49 -8.38 -3.41
N PRO A 128 -11.40 -9.43 -4.26
CA PRO A 128 -10.11 -9.91 -4.75
C PRO A 128 -9.48 -8.88 -5.71
N VAL A 129 -8.16 -8.77 -5.63
CA VAL A 129 -7.34 -7.88 -6.46
C VAL A 129 -6.16 -8.66 -7.02
N ALA A 130 -5.90 -8.49 -8.33
CA ALA A 130 -4.81 -9.17 -9.01
C ALA A 130 -3.43 -8.89 -8.37
N GLY A 131 -3.23 -7.71 -7.78
CA GLY A 131 -1.99 -7.33 -7.11
C GLY A 131 -0.79 -7.33 -8.07
N MET A 132 0.35 -7.85 -7.59
CA MET A 132 1.61 -7.94 -8.33
C MET A 132 2.07 -6.61 -8.94
N SER A 133 1.73 -5.50 -8.29
CA SER A 133 1.91 -4.14 -8.80
C SER A 133 1.78 -3.11 -7.68
N VAL A 134 1.90 -1.83 -8.05
CA VAL A 134 1.55 -0.69 -7.20
C VAL A 134 0.12 -0.27 -7.52
N ASP A 135 -0.82 -0.61 -6.64
CA ASP A 135 -2.23 -0.33 -6.79
C ASP A 135 -2.62 0.96 -6.06
N ASN A 136 -3.04 1.99 -6.81
CA ASN A 136 -3.46 3.28 -6.28
C ASN A 136 -4.99 3.38 -6.23
N PHE A 137 -5.55 3.52 -5.04
CA PHE A 137 -6.98 3.67 -4.83
C PHE A 137 -7.34 5.10 -4.43
N THR A 138 -8.44 5.60 -5.00
CA THR A 138 -9.07 6.86 -4.60
C THR A 138 -10.28 6.54 -3.75
N VAL A 139 -10.44 7.25 -2.63
CA VAL A 139 -11.60 7.17 -1.74
C VAL A 139 -12.31 8.52 -1.76
N SER A 140 -13.60 8.53 -2.04
CA SER A 140 -14.45 9.71 -1.91
C SER A 140 -15.62 9.43 -0.98
N VAL A 141 -16.02 10.47 -0.23
CA VAL A 141 -17.12 10.42 0.73
C VAL A 141 -18.07 11.57 0.46
N ALA A 142 -19.36 11.27 0.48
CA ALA A 142 -20.44 12.25 0.37
C ALA A 142 -21.64 11.80 1.22
N PRO A 143 -22.52 12.71 1.66
CA PRO A 143 -23.81 12.34 2.23
C PRO A 143 -24.67 11.61 1.21
N LYS A 144 -25.52 10.68 1.66
CA LYS A 144 -26.51 10.01 0.77
C LYS A 144 -27.67 10.94 0.39
N SER A 145 -27.91 11.98 1.19
CA SER A 145 -28.96 12.98 1.00
C SER A 145 -28.46 14.34 1.47
N ALA A 146 -29.12 15.42 1.04
CA ALA A 146 -28.85 16.75 1.56
C ALA A 146 -28.97 16.78 3.09
N ILE A 147 -28.04 17.48 3.75
CA ILE A 147 -28.06 17.68 5.20
C ILE A 147 -29.10 18.76 5.50
N SER A 148 -30.08 18.47 6.35
CA SER A 148 -31.12 19.45 6.70
C SER A 148 -30.57 20.53 7.63
N GLY A 149 -31.16 21.73 7.60
CA GLY A 149 -30.86 22.79 8.57
C GLY A 149 -31.25 22.46 10.02
N THR A 150 -31.96 21.35 10.23
CA THR A 150 -32.31 20.81 11.55
C THR A 150 -31.35 19.70 12.01
N GLN A 151 -30.40 19.27 11.17
CA GLN A 151 -29.34 18.36 11.57
C GLN A 151 -28.60 18.98 12.75
N ARG A 152 -28.42 18.20 13.83
CA ARG A 152 -27.72 18.68 15.03
C ARG A 152 -26.33 19.18 14.64
N ALA A 153 -26.01 20.40 15.07
CA ALA A 153 -24.67 20.96 14.89
C ALA A 153 -23.67 20.24 15.79
N GLY A 154 -22.48 19.97 15.23
CA GLY A 154 -21.39 19.32 15.94
C GLY A 154 -20.56 18.46 14.99
N THR A 155 -19.57 17.77 15.55
CA THR A 155 -18.67 16.93 14.78
C THR A 155 -19.26 15.54 14.63
N TYR A 156 -19.24 15.00 13.42
CA TYR A 156 -19.60 13.63 13.10
C TYR A 156 -18.37 12.88 12.63
N LYS A 157 -18.17 11.65 13.13
CA LYS A 157 -17.00 10.83 12.82
C LYS A 157 -17.38 9.43 12.39
N ASP A 158 -16.55 8.88 11.52
CA ASP A 158 -16.44 7.46 11.19
C ASP A 158 -14.98 7.21 10.78
N THR A 159 -14.56 5.95 10.80
CA THR A 159 -13.21 5.54 10.40
C THR A 159 -13.32 4.47 9.34
N LEU A 160 -12.76 4.69 8.15
CA LEU A 160 -12.58 3.67 7.12
C LEU A 160 -11.35 2.82 7.45
N TYR A 161 -11.55 1.54 7.71
CA TYR A 161 -10.49 0.55 7.86
C TYR A 161 -10.17 -0.09 6.52
N ILE A 162 -8.88 -0.16 6.22
CA ILE A 162 -8.33 -0.78 5.01
C ILE A 162 -7.46 -1.94 5.46
N LYS A 163 -7.80 -3.17 5.05
CA LYS A 163 -7.02 -4.37 5.33
C LYS A 163 -6.70 -5.10 4.04
N VAL A 164 -5.43 -5.46 3.88
CA VAL A 164 -4.92 -6.30 2.79
C VAL A 164 -4.59 -7.68 3.35
N ALA A 165 -5.06 -8.74 2.69
CA ALA A 165 -4.84 -10.13 3.11
C ALA A 165 -4.47 -11.04 1.92
N TYR A 166 -3.68 -12.09 2.18
CA TYR A 166 -3.17 -13.07 1.22
C TYR A 166 -3.74 -14.47 1.38
#